data_AF-A0A937P163-F1
#
_entry.id   AF-A0A937P163-F1
#
_cell.length_a   1.000
_cell.length_b   1.000
_cell.length_c   1.000
_cell.angle_alpha   90.00
_cell.angle_beta   90.00
_cell.angle_gamma   90.00
#
_symmetry.space_group_name_H-M   'P 1'
#
loop_
_entity.id
_entity.type
_entity.pdbx_description
1 polymer ?
#
loop_
_entity_poly.entity_id
_entity_poly.type
_entity_poly.pdbx_seq_one_letter_code
_entity_poly.pdbx_strand_id
1 'polypeptide(L)'
;MNKYISDTSCIILFDKIGELDLLQRTYGVITTTPEVIEEYGKPVPDWIEIKTVINKNKQKEFEKIVDWGEASAIALALELKKSILIIDDKRGRKLANKLNIKMTGTLGTLLKAKQRGVIQSVRQLLEKLKQIDYWISEDIANGILKKAKE
;
A
#
# COMPACT_ATOMS: atom_id res chain seq x y z
N MET A 1 17.14 -4.53 5.68
CA MET A 1 16.03 -4.53 4.70
C MET A 1 15.01 -3.48 5.12
N ASN A 2 14.33 -2.82 4.17
CA ASN A 2 13.26 -1.86 4.51
C ASN A 2 12.02 -2.63 4.96
N LYS A 3 11.30 -2.09 5.96
CA LYS A 3 9.98 -2.61 6.36
C LYS A 3 8.92 -1.99 5.46
N TYR A 4 7.96 -2.79 4.99
CA TYR A 4 6.84 -2.29 4.20
C TYR A 4 5.61 -2.21 5.10
N ILE A 5 4.93 -1.08 5.09
CA ILE A 5 3.71 -0.86 5.86
C ILE A 5 2.58 -0.60 4.88
N SER A 6 1.48 -1.34 4.97
CA SER A 6 0.35 -1.15 4.06
C SER A 6 -0.84 -0.52 4.77
N ASP A 7 -1.50 0.40 4.08
CA ASP A 7 -2.86 0.84 4.39
C ASP A 7 -3.90 -0.20 3.92
N THR A 8 -5.18 0.07 4.24
CA THR A 8 -6.32 -0.78 3.89
C THR A 8 -6.55 -0.85 2.39
N SER A 9 -6.47 0.30 1.72
CA SER A 9 -6.82 0.43 0.30
C SER A 9 -6.00 -0.52 -0.57
N CYS A 10 -4.69 -0.62 -0.31
CA CYS A 10 -3.81 -1.50 -1.08
C CYS A 10 -4.11 -2.99 -0.85
N ILE A 11 -4.39 -3.39 0.39
CA ILE A 11 -4.76 -4.78 0.73
C ILE A 11 -6.07 -5.16 0.02
N ILE A 12 -7.09 -4.30 0.11
CA ILE A 12 -8.39 -4.52 -0.54
C ILE A 12 -8.24 -4.66 -2.05
N LEU A 13 -7.45 -3.79 -2.69
CA LEU A 13 -7.28 -3.81 -4.15
C LEU A 13 -6.62 -5.12 -4.61
N PHE A 14 -5.55 -5.55 -3.94
CA PHE A 14 -4.88 -6.80 -4.29
C PHE A 14 -5.74 -8.04 -3.99
N ASP A 15 -6.51 -8.04 -2.90
CA ASP A 15 -7.47 -9.10 -2.60
C ASP A 15 -8.58 -9.18 -3.66
N LYS A 16 -9.18 -8.04 -4.04
CA LYS A 16 -10.26 -7.98 -5.04
C LYS A 16 -9.84 -8.51 -6.42
N ILE A 17 -8.58 -8.32 -6.82
CA ILE A 17 -8.07 -8.88 -8.09
C ILE A 17 -7.53 -10.31 -7.97
N GLY A 18 -7.62 -10.92 -6.78
CA GLY A 18 -7.14 -12.27 -6.49
C GLY A 18 -5.62 -12.40 -6.47
N GLU A 19 -4.90 -11.34 -6.11
CA GLU A 19 -3.42 -11.27 -6.15
C GLU A 19 -2.85 -10.74 -4.82
N LEU A 20 -3.50 -11.02 -3.68
CA LEU A 20 -3.01 -10.60 -2.37
C LEU A 20 -1.60 -11.14 -2.07
N ASP A 21 -1.31 -12.36 -2.51
CA ASP A 21 -0.01 -13.02 -2.40
C ASP A 21 1.10 -12.29 -3.17
N LEU A 22 0.75 -11.41 -4.13
CA LEU A 22 1.73 -10.60 -4.84
C LEU A 22 2.49 -9.67 -3.89
N LEU A 23 1.83 -9.17 -2.84
CA LEU A 23 2.50 -8.38 -1.80
C LEU A 23 3.56 -9.21 -1.10
N GLN A 24 3.27 -10.48 -0.80
CA GLN A 24 4.22 -11.40 -0.17
C GLN A 24 5.39 -11.72 -1.12
N ARG A 25 5.09 -12.12 -2.36
CA ARG A 25 6.13 -12.42 -3.36
C ARG A 25 7.00 -11.21 -3.67
N THR A 26 6.43 -10.01 -3.57
CA THR A 26 7.15 -8.76 -3.82
C THR A 26 7.97 -8.33 -2.62
N TYR A 27 7.43 -8.33 -1.40
CA TYR A 27 8.05 -7.70 -0.23
C TYR A 27 8.50 -8.66 0.88
N GLY A 28 8.09 -9.93 0.80
CA GLY A 28 8.21 -10.90 1.89
C GLY A 28 7.11 -10.66 2.92
N VAL A 29 7.50 -10.14 4.08
CA VAL A 29 6.56 -9.75 5.14
C VAL A 29 6.20 -8.29 4.98
N ILE A 30 4.92 -7.96 5.08
CA ILE A 30 4.45 -6.59 5.25
C ILE A 30 3.90 -6.42 6.67
N THR A 31 3.88 -5.18 7.14
CA THR A 31 3.27 -4.83 8.42
C THR A 31 2.03 -3.97 8.17
N THR A 32 1.02 -4.09 9.00
CA THR A 32 -0.11 -3.18 9.03
C THR A 32 -0.59 -2.97 10.47
N THR A 33 -1.73 -2.33 10.67
CA THR A 33 -2.29 -1.99 11.98
C THR A 33 -3.62 -2.73 12.23
N PRO A 34 -4.03 -2.89 13.50
CA PRO A 34 -5.35 -3.42 13.83
C PRO A 34 -6.49 -2.65 13.14
N GLU A 35 -6.37 -1.33 13.06
CA GLU A 35 -7.33 -0.43 12.41
C GLU A 35 -7.53 -0.76 10.92
N VAL A 36 -6.42 -1.01 10.20
CA VAL A 36 -6.46 -1.43 8.80
C VAL A 36 -7.10 -2.81 8.64
N ILE A 37 -6.82 -3.75 9.55
CA ILE A 37 -7.42 -5.10 9.49
C ILE A 37 -8.92 -5.06 9.77
N GLU A 38 -9.34 -4.22 10.72
CA GLU A 38 -10.76 -4.01 11.02
C GLU A 38 -11.51 -3.48 9.81
N GLU A 39 -10.94 -2.49 9.11
CA GLU A 39 -11.52 -1.94 7.88
C GLU A 39 -11.50 -2.94 6.72
N TYR A 40 -10.45 -3.76 6.61
CA TYR A 40 -10.38 -4.83 5.62
C TYR A 40 -11.48 -5.89 5.84
N GLY A 41 -11.84 -6.16 7.10
CA GLY A 41 -13.00 -6.97 7.46
C GLY A 41 -12.87 -8.48 7.17
N LYS A 42 -11.67 -8.97 6.83
CA LYS A 42 -11.39 -10.39 6.59
C LYS A 42 -10.13 -10.84 7.33
N PRO A 43 -9.98 -12.14 7.62
CA PRO A 43 -8.73 -12.68 8.11
C PRO A 43 -7.59 -12.39 7.12
N VAL A 44 -6.41 -12.10 7.67
CA VAL A 44 -5.19 -11.93 6.88
C VAL A 44 -4.26 -13.13 7.05
N PRO A 45 -3.46 -13.48 6.03
CA PRO A 45 -2.44 -14.52 6.15
C PRO A 45 -1.33 -14.16 7.16
N ASP A 46 -0.66 -15.18 7.70
CA ASP A 46 0.39 -15.04 8.73
C ASP A 46 1.61 -14.19 8.31
N TRP A 47 1.82 -13.99 7.00
CA TRP A 47 2.90 -13.13 6.50
C TRP A 47 2.58 -11.63 6.58
N ILE A 48 1.36 -11.26 6.94
CA ILE A 48 0.96 -9.89 7.28
C ILE A 48 1.10 -9.71 8.79
N GLU A 49 2.14 -9.00 9.22
CA GLU A 49 2.34 -8.67 10.63
C GLU A 49 1.41 -7.53 11.07
N ILE A 50 0.66 -7.73 12.14
CA ILE A 50 -0.20 -6.69 12.72
C ILE A 50 0.55 -6.02 13.88
N LYS A 51 0.69 -4.69 13.85
CA LYS A 51 1.32 -3.91 14.92
C LYS A 51 0.48 -2.71 15.33
N THR A 52 0.27 -2.59 16.63
CA THR A 52 -0.42 -1.44 17.22
C THR A 52 0.51 -0.24 17.27
N VAL A 53 0.01 0.91 16.80
CA VAL A 53 0.68 2.21 16.93
C VAL A 53 0.85 2.56 18.41
N ILE A 54 2.06 2.97 18.81
CA ILE A 54 2.37 3.33 20.19
C ILE A 54 1.89 4.76 20.50
N ASN A 55 2.17 5.72 19.62
CA ASN A 55 1.84 7.12 19.75
C ASN A 55 0.41 7.40 19.26
N LYS A 56 -0.58 7.01 20.06
CA LYS A 56 -2.00 7.24 19.78
C LYS A 56 -2.39 8.72 19.66
N ASN A 57 -1.64 9.63 20.28
CA ASN A 57 -1.86 11.08 20.11
C ASN A 57 -1.53 11.53 18.69
N LYS A 58 -0.44 11.02 18.12
CA LYS A 58 -0.05 11.33 16.73
C LYS A 58 -1.02 10.73 15.73
N GLN A 59 -1.47 9.49 15.96
CA GLN A 59 -2.53 8.86 15.16
C GLN A 59 -3.79 9.74 15.14
N LYS A 60 -4.30 10.17 16.30
CA LYS A 60 -5.46 11.08 16.41
C LYS A 60 -5.26 12.43 15.73
N GLU A 61 -4.02 12.94 15.66
CA GLU A 61 -3.72 14.16 14.90
C GLU A 61 -3.88 13.93 13.39
N PHE A 62 -3.43 12.77 12.90
CA PHE A 62 -3.53 12.39 11.49
C PHE A 62 -4.96 12.05 11.06
N GLU A 63 -5.77 11.47 11.94
CA GLU A 63 -7.21 11.22 11.73
C GLU A 63 -8.02 12.49 11.40
N LYS A 64 -7.48 13.69 11.69
CA LYS A 64 -8.11 14.96 11.29
C LYS A 64 -7.91 15.29 9.80
N ILE A 65 -7.06 14.55 9.11
CA ILE A 65 -6.58 14.83 7.74
C ILE A 65 -6.94 13.68 6.80
N VAL A 66 -6.77 12.45 7.28
CA VAL A 66 -7.00 11.19 6.56
C VAL A 66 -7.93 10.29 7.37
N ASP A 67 -8.41 9.20 6.78
CA ASP A 67 -9.21 8.22 7.52
C ASP A 67 -8.39 7.50 8.60
N TRP A 68 -9.10 6.70 9.40
CA TRP A 68 -8.54 6.02 10.56
C TRP A 68 -7.50 4.95 10.22
N GLY A 69 -7.74 4.16 9.16
CA GLY A 69 -6.81 3.15 8.67
C GLY A 69 -5.52 3.79 8.18
N GLU A 70 -5.63 4.81 7.33
CA GLU A 70 -4.49 5.57 6.82
C GLU A 70 -3.72 6.29 7.92
N ALA A 71 -4.43 6.95 8.86
CA ALA A 71 -3.80 7.63 9.98
C ALA A 71 -2.95 6.68 10.81
N SER A 72 -3.47 5.48 11.09
CA SER A 72 -2.75 4.45 11.84
C SER A 72 -1.51 3.94 11.08
N ALA A 73 -1.62 3.68 9.78
CA ALA A 73 -0.51 3.22 8.95
C ALA A 73 0.60 4.28 8.82
N ILE A 74 0.22 5.56 8.65
CA ILE A 74 1.17 6.68 8.61
C ILE A 74 1.86 6.85 9.97
N ALA A 75 1.11 6.77 11.08
CA ALA A 75 1.69 6.85 12.42
C ALA A 75 2.67 5.70 12.68
N LEU A 76 2.31 4.47 12.31
CA LEU A 76 3.21 3.32 12.41
C LEU A 76 4.47 3.50 11.54
N ALA A 77 4.33 4.03 10.33
CA ALA A 77 5.47 4.31 9.45
C ALA A 77 6.43 5.35 10.02
N LEU A 78 5.90 6.33 10.75
CA LEU A 78 6.71 7.32 11.46
C LEU A 78 7.49 6.71 12.64
N GLU A 79 6.88 5.77 13.37
CA GLU A 79 7.52 5.05 14.48
C GLU A 79 8.60 4.08 13.99
N LEU A 80 8.28 3.31 12.95
CA LEU A 80 9.17 2.33 12.36
C LEU A 80 10.10 3.02 11.36
N LYS A 81 11.17 3.63 11.89
CA LYS A 81 12.26 4.23 11.09
C LYS A 81 12.70 3.27 9.95
N LYS A 82 13.00 3.82 8.77
CA LYS A 82 13.37 3.07 7.54
C LYS A 82 12.25 2.16 7.00
N SER A 83 11.01 2.58 7.15
CA SER A 83 9.85 1.97 6.49
C SER A 83 9.59 2.57 5.11
N ILE A 84 8.83 1.85 4.29
CA ILE A 84 8.16 2.34 3.08
C ILE A 84 6.67 2.11 3.28
N LEU A 85 5.90 3.19 3.27
CA LEU A 85 4.44 3.15 3.36
C LEU A 85 3.84 2.87 1.97
N ILE A 86 2.96 1.89 1.87
CA ILE A 86 2.14 1.61 0.70
C ILE A 86 0.81 2.32 0.94
N ILE A 87 0.52 3.34 0.13
CA ILE A 87 -0.65 4.20 0.27
C ILE A 87 -0.99 4.83 -1.09
N ASP A 88 -2.27 4.78 -1.46
CA ASP A 88 -2.74 5.32 -2.73
C ASP A 88 -3.41 6.70 -2.61
N ASP A 89 -4.07 7.01 -1.49
CA ASP A 89 -4.81 8.25 -1.35
C ASP A 89 -3.94 9.50 -1.42
N LYS A 90 -4.49 10.54 -2.04
CA LYS A 90 -3.78 11.80 -2.29
C LYS A 90 -3.50 12.57 -0.99
N ARG A 91 -4.44 12.60 -0.04
CA ARG A 91 -4.27 13.26 1.26
C ARG A 91 -3.26 12.48 2.10
N GLY A 92 -3.38 11.15 2.14
CA GLY A 92 -2.40 10.25 2.75
C GLY A 92 -0.98 10.46 2.24
N ARG A 93 -0.79 10.43 0.92
CA ARG A 93 0.52 10.70 0.29
C ARG A 93 1.04 12.10 0.58
N LYS A 94 0.18 13.12 0.62
CA LYS A 94 0.60 14.49 0.97
C LYS A 94 1.08 14.57 2.42
N LEU A 95 0.39 13.92 3.35
CA LEU A 95 0.77 13.87 4.75
C LEU A 95 2.08 13.09 4.94
N ALA A 96 2.20 11.90 4.37
CA ALA A 96 3.42 11.11 4.42
C ALA A 96 4.64 11.86 3.86
N ASN A 97 4.47 12.63 2.78
CA ASN A 97 5.54 13.45 2.20
C ASN A 97 5.98 14.57 3.15
N LYS A 98 5.02 15.27 3.79
CA LYS A 98 5.34 16.30 4.80
C LYS A 98 6.13 15.73 5.98
N LEU A 99 5.92 14.46 6.30
CA LEU A 99 6.60 13.74 7.37
C LEU A 99 7.92 13.08 6.92
N ASN A 100 8.33 13.28 5.66
CA ASN A 100 9.50 12.64 5.05
C ASN A 100 9.45 11.09 5.09
N ILE A 101 8.25 10.52 5.07
CA ILE A 101 8.04 9.07 4.99
C ILE A 101 8.19 8.64 3.54
N LYS A 102 9.06 7.66 3.29
CA LYS A 102 9.16 7.04 1.97
C LYS A 102 7.87 6.30 1.67
N MET A 103 7.34 6.47 0.47
CA MET A 103 6.08 5.84 0.09
C MET A 103 6.12 5.18 -1.28
N THR A 104 5.20 4.26 -1.47
CA THR A 104 4.77 3.69 -2.75
C THR A 104 3.25 3.55 -2.71
N GLY A 105 2.65 2.96 -3.74
CA GLY A 105 1.22 2.68 -3.80
C GLY A 105 1.00 1.43 -4.66
N THR A 106 -0.25 1.06 -4.93
CA THR A 106 -0.59 -0.16 -5.68
C THR A 106 0.16 -0.25 -7.01
N LEU A 107 0.20 0.84 -7.78
CA LEU A 107 0.92 0.89 -9.05
C LEU A 107 2.43 0.78 -8.90
N GLY A 108 2.97 1.36 -7.83
CA GLY A 108 4.39 1.24 -7.49
C GLY A 108 4.76 -0.19 -7.09
N THR A 109 3.84 -0.90 -6.44
CA THR A 109 3.95 -2.33 -6.12
C THR A 109 3.98 -3.17 -7.38
N LEU A 110 3.07 -2.95 -8.34
CA LEU A 110 3.10 -3.66 -9.63
C LEU A 110 4.42 -3.46 -10.36
N LEU A 111 4.89 -2.22 -10.45
CA LEU A 111 6.17 -1.90 -11.08
C LEU A 111 7.33 -2.60 -10.34
N LYS A 112 7.31 -2.61 -9.00
CA LYS A 112 8.35 -3.26 -8.20
C LYS A 112 8.36 -4.78 -8.41
N ALA A 113 7.19 -5.40 -8.47
CA ALA A 113 7.03 -6.82 -8.74
C ALA A 113 7.63 -7.19 -10.10
N LYS A 114 7.33 -6.40 -11.15
CA LYS A 114 7.91 -6.57 -12.49
C LYS A 114 9.43 -6.45 -12.49
N GLN A 115 9.95 -5.41 -11.84
CA GLN A 115 11.41 -5.19 -11.72
C GLN A 115 12.13 -6.33 -10.97
N ARG A 116 11.42 -7.03 -10.10
CA ARG A 116 11.93 -8.20 -9.36
C ARG A 116 11.71 -9.53 -10.09
N GLY A 117 11.08 -9.52 -11.27
CA GLY A 117 10.74 -10.73 -12.01
C GLY A 117 9.61 -11.55 -11.38
N VAL A 118 8.87 -11.00 -10.41
CA VAL A 118 7.77 -11.68 -9.72
C VAL A 118 6.54 -11.83 -10.63
N ILE A 119 6.36 -10.88 -11.54
CA ILE A 119 5.30 -10.89 -12.56
C ILE A 119 5.91 -10.65 -13.94
N GLN A 120 5.27 -11.24 -14.95
CA GLN A 120 5.68 -11.10 -16.35
C GLN A 120 5.02 -9.91 -17.04
N SER A 121 3.84 -9.46 -16.59
CA SER A 121 3.14 -8.32 -17.19
C SER A 121 2.48 -7.43 -16.14
N VAL A 122 2.83 -6.15 -16.14
CA VAL A 122 2.11 -5.12 -15.38
C VAL A 122 0.76 -4.82 -16.04
N ARG A 123 0.70 -4.86 -17.37
CA ARG A 123 -0.53 -4.63 -18.15
C ARG A 123 -1.67 -5.55 -17.71
N GLN A 124 -1.42 -6.85 -17.55
CA GLN A 124 -2.46 -7.80 -17.13
C GLN A 124 -3.08 -7.43 -15.78
N LEU A 125 -2.26 -7.03 -14.80
CA LEU A 125 -2.76 -6.64 -13.47
C LEU A 125 -3.42 -5.27 -13.48
N LEU A 126 -2.96 -4.33 -14.32
CA LEU A 126 -3.65 -3.06 -14.53
C LEU A 126 -5.07 -3.26 -15.10
N GLU A 127 -5.25 -4.18 -16.05
CA GLU A 127 -6.57 -4.49 -16.59
C GLU A 127 -7.49 -5.12 -15.53
N LYS A 128 -6.97 -6.01 -14.67
CA LYS A 128 -7.73 -6.51 -13.51
C LYS A 128 -8.15 -5.37 -12.57
N LEU A 129 -7.27 -4.42 -12.28
CA LEU A 129 -7.59 -3.26 -11.44
C LEU A 129 -8.70 -2.41 -12.08
N LYS A 130 -8.63 -2.14 -13.39
CA LYS A 130 -9.68 -1.39 -14.10
C LYS A 130 -11.06 -2.06 -14.05
N GLN A 131 -11.10 -3.38 -13.89
CA GLN A 131 -12.36 -4.12 -13.72
C GLN A 131 -13.00 -3.94 -12.34
N ILE A 132 -12.26 -3.39 -11.35
CA ILE A 132 -12.72 -3.25 -9.97
C ILE A 132 -12.78 -1.79 -9.49
N ASP A 133 -13.55 -0.93 -10.16
CA ASP A 133 -13.77 0.50 -9.81
C ASP A 133 -12.49 1.29 -9.44
N TYR A 134 -11.30 0.79 -9.82
CA TYR A 134 -10.03 1.43 -9.54
C TYR A 134 -9.81 2.51 -10.59
N TRP A 135 -9.98 3.75 -10.17
CA TRP A 135 -9.82 4.89 -11.07
C TRP A 135 -8.35 5.23 -11.29
N ILE A 136 -7.91 5.14 -12.53
CA ILE A 136 -6.57 5.50 -12.98
C ILE A 136 -6.67 6.23 -14.32
N SER A 137 -5.99 7.38 -14.44
CA SER A 137 -5.92 8.06 -15.73
C SER A 137 -5.04 7.29 -16.71
N GLU A 138 -5.34 7.39 -18.00
CA GLU A 138 -4.55 6.75 -19.05
C GLU A 138 -3.08 7.20 -18.99
N ASP A 139 -2.82 8.47 -18.71
CA ASP A 139 -1.46 9.01 -18.56
C ASP A 139 -0.66 8.30 -17.46
N ILE A 140 -1.29 8.03 -16.31
CA ILE A 140 -0.65 7.33 -15.20
C ILE A 140 -0.42 5.86 -15.58
N ALA A 141 -1.42 5.21 -16.18
CA ALA A 141 -1.32 3.82 -16.63
C ALA A 141 -0.18 3.65 -17.65
N ASN A 142 -0.15 4.49 -18.69
CA ASN A 142 0.89 4.51 -19.72
C ASN A 142 2.27 4.82 -19.13
N GLY A 143 2.34 5.77 -18.17
CA GLY A 143 3.57 6.08 -17.46
C GLY A 143 4.13 4.88 -16.68
N ILE A 144 3.26 4.07 -16.08
CA ILE A 144 3.66 2.84 -15.37
C ILE A 144 4.10 1.75 -16.36
N LEU A 145 3.37 1.53 -17.45
CA LEU A 145 3.73 0.57 -18.49
C LEU A 145 5.09 0.89 -19.13
N LYS A 146 5.32 2.16 -19.46
CA LYS A 146 6.61 2.62 -19.98
C LYS A 146 7.76 2.33 -19.00
N LYS A 147 7.55 2.55 -17.69
CA LYS A 147 8.55 2.20 -16.65
C LYS A 147 8.74 0.70 -16.49
N ALA A 148 7.70 -0.09 -16.76
CA ALA A 148 7.72 -1.54 -16.75
C ALA A 148 8.31 -2.17 -18.02
N LYS A 149 8.60 -1.34 -19.05
CA LYS A 149 9.02 -1.76 -20.40
C LYS A 149 7.95 -2.59 -21.12
N GLU A 150 6.70 -2.14 -21.03
CA GLU A 150 5.49 -2.71 -21.67
C GLU A 150 4.67 -1.64 -22.41
#